data_AF-A0A0U0W8W0-F1
#
_entry.id   AF-A0A0U0W8W0-F1
#
_cell.length_a   1.000
_cell.length_b   1.000
_cell.length_c   1.000
_cell.angle_alpha   90.00
_cell.angle_beta   90.00
_cell.angle_gamma   90.00
#
_symmetry.space_group_name_H-M   'P 1'
#
loop_
_entity.id
_entity.type
_entity.pdbx_description
1 polymer ?
#
loop_
_entity_poly.entity_id
_entity_poly.type
_entity_poly.pdbx_seq_one_letter_code
_entity_poly.pdbx_strand_id
1 'polypeptide(L)'
;MLADATRVQVLWSLTTGEMSVNELAEHIGKPAPSVSQHLAKLRMARLVRTRRDGTTIFYSLENDHVRQLVIDAVCNAEHAGPGVPRHHRGDGELKALTDAPGAAQRRRRGAM
;
A
#
# COMPACT_ATOMS: atom_id res chain seq x y z
N MET A 1 -11.39 -3.50 -11.52
CA MET A 1 -10.48 -2.41 -11.96
C MET A 1 -9.33 -2.15 -10.97
N LEU A 2 -9.50 -2.24 -9.64
CA LEU A 2 -8.39 -2.11 -8.67
C LEU A 2 -7.66 -3.43 -8.32
N ALA A 3 -8.16 -4.60 -8.75
CA ALA A 3 -7.57 -5.92 -8.45
C ALA A 3 -6.28 -6.28 -9.23
N ASP A 4 -5.66 -5.32 -9.91
CA ASP A 4 -4.43 -5.53 -10.68
C ASP A 4 -3.28 -4.87 -9.95
N ALA A 5 -2.29 -5.67 -9.57
CA ALA A 5 -1.16 -5.22 -8.76
C ALA A 5 -0.42 -4.04 -9.43
N THR A 6 -0.25 -4.08 -10.76
CA THR A 6 0.41 -3.00 -11.51
C THR A 6 -0.35 -1.69 -11.39
N ARG A 7 -1.69 -1.68 -11.50
CA ARG A 7 -2.47 -0.45 -11.33
C ARG A 7 -2.38 0.11 -9.91
N VAL A 8 -2.35 -0.74 -8.89
CA VAL A 8 -2.15 -0.30 -7.49
C VAL A 8 -0.76 0.30 -7.33
N GLN A 9 0.28 -0.34 -7.89
CA GLN A 9 1.65 0.19 -7.89
C GLN A 9 1.76 1.55 -8.58
N VAL A 10 1.14 1.73 -9.75
CA VAL A 10 1.09 3.02 -10.45
C VAL A 10 0.43 4.09 -9.58
N LEU A 11 -0.75 3.79 -9.02
CA LEU A 11 -1.46 4.75 -8.16
C LEU A 11 -0.65 5.09 -6.90
N TRP A 12 0.01 4.09 -6.31
CA TRP A 12 0.88 4.28 -5.15
C TRP A 12 2.09 5.17 -5.47
N SER A 13 2.78 4.96 -6.59
CA SER A 13 3.89 5.82 -7.02
C SER A 13 3.43 7.27 -7.23
N LEU A 14 2.22 7.49 -7.75
CA LEU A 14 1.67 8.83 -7.94
C LEU A 14 1.24 9.53 -6.63
N THR A 15 1.29 8.83 -5.49
CA THR A 15 1.10 9.49 -4.18
C THR A 15 2.31 10.37 -3.84
N THR A 16 3.52 10.06 -4.29
CA THR A 16 4.69 10.89 -3.94
C THR A 16 4.89 12.10 -4.84
N GLY A 17 4.21 12.15 -5.98
CA GLY A 17 4.32 13.25 -6.94
C GLY A 17 3.79 12.89 -8.33
N GLU A 18 3.85 13.85 -9.24
CA GLU A 18 3.57 13.57 -10.65
C GLU A 18 4.76 12.87 -11.32
N MET A 19 4.49 11.95 -12.24
CA MET A 19 5.51 11.15 -12.92
C MET A 19 5.14 10.91 -14.38
N SER A 20 6.12 10.83 -15.25
CA SER A 20 5.96 10.41 -16.64
C SER A 20 5.80 8.89 -16.77
N VAL A 21 5.37 8.42 -17.95
CA VAL A 21 5.23 6.98 -18.22
C VAL A 21 6.56 6.24 -18.07
N ASN A 22 7.67 6.87 -18.47
CA ASN A 22 9.00 6.25 -18.40
C ASN A 22 9.46 6.11 -16.94
N GLU A 23 9.28 7.16 -16.13
CA GLU A 23 9.61 7.11 -14.70
C GLU A 23 8.76 6.06 -13.98
N LEU A 24 7.46 5.96 -14.29
CA LEU A 24 6.59 4.91 -13.74
C LEU A 24 7.01 3.50 -14.18
N ALA A 25 7.41 3.35 -15.44
CA ALA A 25 7.89 2.08 -15.98
C ALA A 25 9.18 1.61 -15.29
N GLU A 26 10.12 2.52 -15.07
CA GLU A 26 11.36 2.26 -14.33
C GLU A 26 11.08 1.93 -12.86
N HIS A 27 10.25 2.73 -12.19
CA HIS A 27 9.93 2.55 -10.77
C HIS A 27 9.25 1.21 -10.47
N ILE A 28 8.40 0.74 -11.39
CA ILE A 28 7.60 -0.49 -11.21
C ILE A 28 8.29 -1.71 -11.84
N GLY A 29 9.37 -1.50 -12.61
CA GLY A 29 10.08 -2.56 -13.33
C GLY A 29 9.22 -3.22 -14.42
N LYS A 30 8.42 -2.42 -15.15
CA LYS A 30 7.51 -2.89 -16.20
C LYS A 30 7.76 -2.15 -17.51
N PRO A 31 7.52 -2.77 -18.68
CA PRO A 31 7.66 -2.08 -19.97
C PRO A 31 6.71 -0.88 -20.09
N ALA A 32 7.21 0.24 -20.63
CA ALA A 32 6.42 1.47 -20.83
C ALA A 32 5.10 1.26 -21.62
N PRO A 33 5.02 0.42 -22.67
CA PRO A 33 3.74 0.14 -23.34
C PRO A 33 2.70 -0.50 -22.42
N SER A 34 3.13 -1.38 -21.51
CA SER A 34 2.23 -1.99 -20.52
C SER A 34 1.73 -0.94 -19.54
N VAL A 35 2.63 -0.15 -18.95
CA VAL A 35 2.28 0.94 -18.02
C VAL A 35 1.34 1.95 -18.68
N SER A 36 1.59 2.32 -19.94
CA SER A 36 0.70 3.19 -20.72
C SER A 36 -0.72 2.63 -20.85
N GLN A 37 -0.87 1.32 -21.08
CA GLN A 37 -2.19 0.68 -21.11
C GLN A 37 -2.89 0.74 -19.74
N HIS A 38 -2.16 0.51 -18.65
CA HIS A 38 -2.71 0.65 -17.29
C HIS A 38 -3.14 2.10 -17.03
N LEU A 39 -2.32 3.09 -17.39
CA LEU A 39 -2.64 4.52 -17.27
C LEU A 39 -3.85 4.93 -18.11
N ALA A 40 -4.00 4.40 -19.33
CA ALA A 40 -5.18 4.65 -20.15
C ALA A 40 -6.46 4.20 -19.44
N LYS A 41 -6.45 3.01 -18.84
CA LYS A 41 -7.58 2.49 -18.04
C LYS A 41 -7.83 3.36 -16.80
N LEU A 42 -6.79 3.76 -16.06
CA LEU A 42 -6.91 4.63 -14.88
C LEU A 42 -7.47 6.01 -15.24
N ARG A 43 -7.09 6.56 -16.40
CA ARG A 43 -7.62 7.82 -16.92
C ARG A 43 -9.09 7.70 -17.31
N MET A 44 -9.48 6.60 -17.96
CA MET A 44 -10.90 6.32 -18.25
C MET A 44 -11.73 6.22 -16.97
N ALA A 45 -11.15 5.70 -15.89
CA ALA A 45 -11.78 5.64 -14.57
C ALA A 45 -11.74 6.96 -13.78
N ARG A 46 -11.12 8.03 -14.34
CA ARG A 46 -10.93 9.32 -13.66
C ARG A 46 -10.18 9.21 -12.33
N LEU A 47 -9.21 8.28 -12.25
CA LEU A 47 -8.33 8.13 -11.08
C LEU A 47 -7.04 8.93 -11.23
N VAL A 48 -6.68 9.28 -12.47
CA VAL A 48 -5.49 10.07 -12.78
C VAL A 48 -5.82 11.14 -13.81
N ARG A 49 -5.12 12.27 -13.67
CA ARG A 49 -5.09 13.37 -14.64
C ARG A 49 -3.72 13.47 -15.30
N THR A 50 -3.66 14.22 -16.40
CA THR A 50 -2.43 14.45 -17.14
C THR A 50 -2.11 15.92 -17.27
N ARG A 51 -0.83 16.27 -17.16
CA ARG A 51 -0.27 17.58 -17.50
C ARG A 51 0.79 17.37 -18.57
N ARG A 52 0.88 18.28 -19.54
CA ARG A 52 1.94 18.26 -20.55
C ARG A 52 3.00 19.31 -20.21
N ASP A 53 4.26 18.92 -20.33
CA ASP A 53 5.41 19.81 -20.17
C ASP A 53 6.38 19.56 -21.34
N GLY A 54 6.46 20.52 -22.26
CA GLY A 54 7.13 20.35 -23.55
C GLY A 54 6.62 19.13 -24.34
N THR A 55 7.46 18.13 -24.50
CA THR A 55 7.14 16.87 -25.20
C THR A 55 6.69 15.74 -24.26
N THR A 56 6.79 15.94 -22.95
CA THR A 56 6.54 14.91 -21.93
C THR A 56 5.14 15.06 -21.34
N ILE A 57 4.49 13.92 -21.09
CA ILE A 57 3.21 13.84 -20.37
C ILE A 57 3.48 13.32 -18.96
N PHE A 58 3.10 14.13 -17.98
CA PHE A 58 3.12 13.79 -16.56
C PHE A 58 1.74 13.37 -16.09
N TYR A 59 1.70 12.36 -15.25
CA TYR A 59 0.48 11.83 -14.63
C TYR A 59 0.48 12.18 -13.16
N SER A 60 -0.70 12.50 -12.62
CA SER A 60 -0.93 12.67 -11.18
C SER A 60 -2.28 12.11 -10.80
N LEU A 61 -2.48 11.78 -9.52
CA LEU A 61 -3.79 11.37 -9.00
C LEU A 61 -4.83 12.48 -9.23
N GLU A 62 -6.06 12.11 -9.56
CA GLU A 62 -7.12 13.06 -9.92
C GLU A 62 -7.37 14.11 -8.81
N ASN A 63 -7.33 13.71 -7.54
CA ASN A 63 -7.51 14.57 -6.37
C ASN A 63 -7.03 13.88 -5.08
N ASP A 64 -7.10 14.59 -3.96
CA ASP A 64 -6.68 14.07 -2.65
C ASP A 64 -7.58 12.95 -2.10
N HIS A 65 -8.85 12.86 -2.52
CA HIS A 65 -9.71 11.75 -2.10
C HIS A 65 -9.23 10.42 -2.72
N VAL A 66 -8.80 10.43 -3.99
CA VAL A 66 -8.21 9.26 -4.65
C VAL A 66 -6.90 8.85 -3.96
N ARG A 67 -6.09 9.83 -3.55
CA ARG A 67 -4.87 9.59 -2.77
C ARG A 67 -5.18 8.86 -1.46
N GLN A 68 -6.12 9.38 -0.65
CA GLN A 68 -6.48 8.75 0.62
C GLN A 68 -6.99 7.33 0.40
N LEU A 69 -7.87 7.13 -0.59
CA LEU A 69 -8.39 5.80 -0.92
C LEU A 69 -7.29 4.79 -1.28
N VAL A 70 -6.25 5.21 -2.00
CA VAL A 70 -5.12 4.35 -2.34
C VAL A 70 -4.30 4.00 -1.09
N ILE A 71 -4.05 4.98 -0.23
CA ILE A 71 -3.32 4.78 1.04
C ILE A 71 -4.08 3.80 1.93
N ASP A 72 -5.36 4.05 2.17
CA ASP A 72 -6.22 3.21 3.01
C ASP A 72 -6.30 1.78 2.46
N ALA A 73 -6.44 1.62 1.14
CA ALA A 73 -6.50 0.30 0.51
C ALA A 73 -5.20 -0.50 0.68
N VAL A 74 -4.04 0.16 0.55
CA VAL A 74 -2.73 -0.48 0.74
C VAL A 74 -2.51 -0.81 2.22
N CYS A 75 -2.75 0.13 3.13
CA CYS A 75 -2.64 -0.09 4.57
C CYS A 75 -3.56 -1.23 5.02
N ASN A 76 -4.82 -1.27 4.58
CA ASN A 76 -5.74 -2.35 4.89
C ASN A 76 -5.25 -3.71 4.36
N ALA A 77 -4.66 -3.76 3.16
CA ALA A 77 -4.09 -4.99 2.61
C ALA A 77 -2.92 -5.52 3.45
N GLU A 78 -2.13 -4.64 4.09
CA GLU A 78 -1.08 -5.05 5.04
C GLU A 78 -1.65 -5.66 6.32
N HIS A 79 -2.87 -5.28 6.73
CA HIS A 79 -3.57 -5.84 7.89
C HIS A 79 -4.35 -7.13 7.58
N ALA A 80 -4.63 -7.40 6.31
CA ALA A 80 -5.39 -8.58 5.86
C ALA A 80 -4.50 -9.81 5.57
N GLY A 81 -3.17 -9.67 5.62
CA GLY A 81 -2.24 -10.79 5.46
C GLY A 81 -2.03 -11.59 6.76
N PRO A 82 -1.71 -12.91 6.69
CA PRO A 82 -1.30 -13.67 7.87
C PRO A 82 0.12 -13.26 8.28
N GLY A 83 0.26 -12.14 8.99
CA GLY A 83 1.54 -11.67 9.49
C GLY A 83 1.49 -10.28 10.12
N VAL A 84 2.31 -10.06 11.15
CA VAL A 84 2.45 -8.78 11.85
C VAL A 84 3.02 -7.71 10.88
N PRO A 85 2.42 -6.50 10.77
CA PRO A 85 2.85 -5.46 9.84
C PRO A 85 4.32 -5.01 10.01
N ARG A 86 4.97 -4.64 8.90
CA ARG A 86 6.40 -4.26 8.86
C ARG A 86 6.72 -2.97 9.65
N HIS A 87 5.75 -2.09 9.86
CA HIS A 87 5.91 -0.84 10.61
C HIS A 87 5.69 -1.00 12.14
N HIS A 88 5.02 -2.05 12.62
CA HIS A 88 5.06 -2.43 14.05
C HIS A 88 6.39 -3.03 14.49
N ARG A 89 7.33 -3.25 13.56
CA ARG A 89 8.65 -3.82 13.84
C ARG A 89 9.65 -2.79 14.37
N GLY A 90 9.32 -1.48 14.30
CA GLY A 90 10.23 -0.38 14.62
C GLY A 90 9.92 0.40 15.90
N ASP A 91 8.69 0.36 16.41
CA ASP A 91 8.35 1.03 17.68
C ASP A 91 8.51 0.04 18.82
N GLY A 92 9.60 0.23 19.58
CA GLY A 92 10.01 -0.59 20.71
C GLY A 92 9.09 -0.49 21.93
N GLU A 93 7.83 -0.88 21.78
CA GLU A 93 6.88 -0.98 22.91
C GLU A 93 6.30 -2.39 23.10
N LEU A 94 7.07 -3.42 22.73
CA LEU A 94 6.70 -4.82 22.97
C LEU A 94 7.29 -5.44 24.25
N LYS A 95 7.60 -4.66 25.31
CA LYS A 95 8.10 -5.24 26.58
C LYS A 95 7.21 -5.09 27.81
N ALA A 96 6.08 -4.39 27.75
CA ALA A 96 5.31 -4.12 28.97
C ALA A 96 4.12 -5.07 29.23
N LEU A 97 3.68 -5.90 28.28
CA LEU A 97 2.48 -6.75 28.46
C LEU A 97 2.79 -8.24 28.70
N THR A 98 4.06 -8.65 28.66
CA THR A 98 4.46 -10.05 28.91
C THR A 98 4.93 -10.30 30.34
N ASP A 99 5.08 -9.26 31.17
CA ASP A 99 5.59 -9.37 32.56
C ASP A 99 4.48 -9.28 33.64
N ALA A 100 3.30 -9.85 33.39
CA ALA A 100 2.34 -10.15 34.45
C ALA A 100 2.37 -11.65 34.80
N PRO A 101 2.90 -12.07 35.97
CA PRO A 101 2.92 -13.46 36.38
C PRO A 101 1.52 -13.86 36.86
N GLY A 102 0.81 -14.63 36.05
CA GLY A 102 -0.57 -15.04 36.31
C GLY A 102 -0.89 -16.48 35.96
N ALA A 103 0.06 -17.41 36.13
CA ALA A 103 -0.19 -18.84 35.94
C ALA A 103 0.60 -19.68 36.94
N ALA A 104 0.22 -19.61 38.22
CA ALA A 104 0.65 -20.60 39.20
C ALA A 104 -0.54 -21.07 40.04
N GLN A 105 -0.72 -22.40 40.03
CA GLN A 105 -1.30 -23.18 41.11
C GLN A 105 -2.82 -23.35 41.20
N ARG A 106 -3.42 -24.07 40.25
CA ARG A 106 -4.59 -24.94 40.54
C ARG A 106 -4.54 -26.27 39.79
N ARG A 107 -3.52 -27.08 40.06
CA ARG A 107 -3.67 -28.55 40.13
C ARG A 107 -2.69 -29.09 41.15
N ARG A 108 -3.21 -29.70 42.23
CA ARG A 108 -2.92 -31.08 42.66
C ARG A 108 -3.36 -31.34 44.11
N ARG A 109 -3.90 -32.56 44.28
CA ARG A 109 -4.14 -33.35 45.52
C ARG A 109 -5.45 -33.02 46.24
N GLY A 110 -6.35 -33.96 46.56
CA GLY A 110 -6.28 -35.43 46.63
C GLY A 110 -6.92 -35.89 47.96
N ALA A 111 -7.55 -37.08 47.96
CA ALA A 111 -8.19 -37.78 49.11
C ALA A 111 -9.53 -37.16 49.58
N MET A 112 -10.60 -37.90 49.84
CA MET A 112 -10.82 -39.32 50.18
C MET A 112 -12.00 -39.91 49.41
#